data_AF-A0A9W8AS24-F1
#
_entry.id   AF-A0A9W8AS24-F1
#
_cell.length_a   1.000
_cell.length_b   1.000
_cell.length_c   1.000
_cell.angle_alpha   90.00
_cell.angle_beta   90.00
_cell.angle_gamma   90.00
#
_symmetry.space_group_name_H-M   'P 1'
#
loop_
_entity.id
_entity.type
_entity.pdbx_description
1 polymer ?
#
loop_
_entity_poly.entity_id
_entity_poly.type
_entity_poly.pdbx_seq_one_letter_code
_entity_poly.pdbx_strand_id
1 'polypeptide(L)'
;MPYSTTRLKVQLKLAVGRFRLLKSKKDALNGQLRREVAQLLAANKEENARIRVERVIREDLTIEAMEILELYCELLLARVGLLDQMKQCDPSLVEAVHSLIYAAPRLEIQELVSIREQFAQKFGKDFVVRANDNAEHTVNPRLLIKLAWDTPDPYLVNQYLKEIAKSAGVAWLPPEERADSNVSTQDLKNTVVNAQTIQELEKELEEVKEHLNPNEAQRENETPNRANVLLKVGMVGDSHIGKTTLMVKYVEGTFDDDYIQTLGVNFMEKTIIIRNTEITFSIWDLGGQREFVSMLPLVCNDAVALLFMFDLTRKTTLNSVKEWYRQSRGFNKTAIPFLIGTKYDQFVDMPRDHQEELTKQARKYAQAMKASLLFCSSSHDINVKNIFKIVLSKAFDLRCTIPEISDTGAPIREYRMVSEA
;
A
#
# COMPACT_ATOMS: atom_id res chain seq x y z
N MET A 1 19.79 0.19 -38.52
CA MET A 1 20.99 0.94 -38.06
C MET A 1 21.65 0.15 -36.93
N PRO A 2 22.99 0.20 -36.78
CA PRO A 2 23.68 -0.53 -35.72
C PRO A 2 23.30 0.00 -34.33
N TYR A 3 23.45 -0.86 -33.32
CA TYR A 3 23.30 -0.48 -31.92
C TYR A 3 24.23 0.69 -31.57
N SER A 4 23.72 1.66 -30.81
CA SER A 4 24.51 2.79 -30.32
C SER A 4 24.11 3.14 -28.89
N THR A 5 25.05 3.03 -27.97
CA THR A 5 24.88 3.40 -26.55
C THR A 5 24.42 4.85 -26.39
N THR A 6 24.96 5.77 -27.19
CA THR A 6 24.54 7.19 -27.20
C THR A 6 23.09 7.35 -27.62
N ARG A 7 22.66 6.60 -28.65
CA ARG A 7 21.27 6.63 -29.12
C ARG A 7 20.32 6.03 -28.10
N LEU A 8 20.67 4.90 -27.49
CA LEU A 8 19.88 4.28 -26.42
C LEU A 8 19.71 5.24 -25.23
N LYS A 9 20.77 5.92 -24.79
CA LYS A 9 20.69 6.97 -23.75
C LYS A 9 19.72 8.08 -24.11
N VAL A 10 19.77 8.58 -25.36
CA VAL A 10 18.85 9.63 -25.82
C VAL A 10 17.41 9.13 -25.79
N GLN A 11 17.16 7.93 -26.33
CA GLN A 11 15.81 7.36 -26.37
C GLN A 11 15.23 7.08 -24.98
N LEU A 12 16.04 6.58 -24.05
CA LEU A 12 15.61 6.39 -22.65
C LEU A 12 15.25 7.72 -21.96
N LYS A 13 16.03 8.79 -22.19
CA LYS A 13 15.70 10.12 -21.64
C LYS A 13 14.40 10.69 -22.23
N LEU A 14 14.22 10.53 -23.54
CA LEU A 14 12.98 10.95 -24.21
C LEU A 14 11.78 10.14 -23.70
N ALA A 15 11.94 8.83 -23.49
CA ALA A 15 10.91 7.97 -22.93
C ALA A 15 10.49 8.43 -21.52
N VAL A 16 11.44 8.75 -20.62
CA VAL A 16 11.13 9.29 -19.28
C VAL A 16 10.30 10.58 -19.37
N GLY A 17 10.73 11.55 -20.19
CA GLY A 17 9.96 12.78 -20.41
C GLY A 17 8.57 12.51 -20.99
N ARG A 18 8.47 11.56 -21.92
CA ARG A 18 7.22 11.15 -22.55
C ARG A 18 6.27 10.48 -21.56
N PHE A 19 6.75 9.60 -20.68
CA PHE A 19 5.95 8.98 -19.63
C PHE A 19 5.37 10.02 -18.69
N ARG A 20 6.15 11.00 -18.23
CA ARG A 20 5.65 12.09 -17.37
C ARG A 20 4.51 12.85 -18.01
N LEU A 21 4.67 13.22 -19.28
CA LEU A 21 3.64 13.93 -20.05
C LEU A 21 2.38 13.08 -20.23
N LEU A 22 2.54 11.81 -20.62
CA LEU A 22 1.41 10.91 -20.87
C LEU A 22 0.64 10.56 -19.59
N LYS A 23 1.34 10.36 -18.46
CA LYS A 23 0.71 10.15 -17.16
C LYS A 23 -0.13 11.36 -16.76
N SER A 24 0.44 12.56 -16.77
CA SER A 24 -0.30 13.80 -16.46
C SER A 24 -1.53 14.00 -17.37
N LYS A 25 -1.38 13.73 -18.68
CA LYS A 25 -2.50 13.79 -19.62
C LYS A 25 -3.58 12.75 -19.31
N LYS A 26 -3.20 11.52 -18.97
CA LYS A 26 -4.13 10.44 -18.62
C LYS A 26 -4.80 10.69 -17.26
N ASP A 27 -4.09 11.23 -16.27
CA ASP A 27 -4.67 11.62 -14.97
C ASP A 27 -5.78 12.67 -15.16
N ALA A 28 -5.51 13.70 -15.97
CA ALA A 28 -6.49 14.73 -16.28
C ALA A 28 -7.72 14.17 -17.00
N LEU A 29 -7.51 13.30 -18.00
CA LEU A 29 -8.59 12.58 -18.68
C LEU A 29 -9.36 11.71 -17.69
N ASN A 30 -8.68 10.97 -16.82
CA ASN A 30 -9.32 10.06 -15.89
C ASN A 30 -10.17 10.81 -14.85
N GLY A 31 -9.74 12.00 -14.43
CA GLY A 31 -10.56 12.91 -13.64
C GLY A 31 -11.86 13.32 -14.36
N GLN A 32 -11.82 13.54 -15.68
CA GLN A 32 -13.04 13.78 -16.49
C GLN A 32 -13.92 12.52 -16.53
N LEU A 33 -13.33 11.34 -16.74
CA LEU A 33 -14.07 10.08 -16.79
C LEU A 33 -14.78 9.78 -15.46
N ARG A 34 -14.12 10.01 -14.33
CA ARG A 34 -14.70 9.84 -12.98
C ARG A 34 -15.90 10.76 -12.75
N ARG A 35 -15.85 12.00 -13.26
CA ARG A 35 -17.00 12.93 -13.22
C ARG A 35 -18.16 12.45 -14.09
N GLU A 36 -17.90 11.95 -15.29
CA GLU A 36 -18.94 11.36 -16.15
C GLU A 36 -19.58 10.12 -15.50
N VAL A 37 -18.78 9.25 -14.88
CA VAL A 37 -19.28 8.08 -14.12
C VAL A 37 -20.19 8.54 -12.99
N ALA A 38 -19.79 9.55 -12.21
CA ALA A 38 -20.63 10.10 -11.15
C ALA A 38 -21.97 10.65 -11.67
N GLN A 39 -21.96 11.35 -12.81
CA GLN A 39 -23.19 11.84 -13.46
C GLN A 39 -24.10 10.70 -13.93
N LEU A 40 -23.53 9.62 -14.48
CA LEU A 40 -24.28 8.44 -14.91
C LEU A 40 -24.92 7.70 -13.73
N LEU A 41 -24.20 7.62 -12.60
CA LEU A 41 -24.74 7.07 -11.36
C LEU A 41 -25.88 7.92 -10.81
N ALA A 42 -25.74 9.25 -10.81
CA ALA A 42 -26.81 10.17 -10.41
C ALA A 42 -28.05 10.08 -11.32
N ALA A 43 -27.86 9.80 -12.60
CA ALA A 43 -28.94 9.58 -13.58
C ALA A 43 -29.53 8.16 -13.55
N ASN A 44 -29.13 7.32 -12.59
CA ASN A 44 -29.57 5.92 -12.44
C ASN A 44 -29.26 5.03 -13.68
N LYS A 45 -28.20 5.35 -14.44
CA LYS A 45 -27.74 4.62 -15.62
C LYS A 45 -26.56 3.72 -15.27
N GLU A 46 -26.79 2.75 -14.39
CA GLU A 46 -25.72 1.93 -13.78
C GLU A 46 -24.91 1.12 -14.79
N GLU A 47 -25.57 0.52 -15.78
CA GLU A 47 -24.87 -0.28 -16.80
C GLU A 47 -23.87 0.56 -17.61
N ASN A 48 -24.26 1.78 -17.95
CA ASN A 48 -23.37 2.72 -18.63
C ASN A 48 -22.23 3.17 -17.70
N ALA A 49 -22.50 3.33 -16.40
CA ALA A 49 -21.47 3.66 -15.43
C ALA A 49 -20.46 2.52 -15.26
N ARG A 50 -20.90 1.25 -15.28
CA ARG A 50 -20.05 0.03 -15.24
C ARG A 50 -19.06 0.00 -16.40
N ILE A 51 -19.56 0.11 -17.62
CA ILE A 51 -18.72 0.13 -18.83
C ILE A 51 -17.74 1.31 -18.78
N ARG A 52 -18.19 2.48 -18.30
CA ARG A 52 -17.37 3.69 -18.26
C ARG A 52 -16.29 3.61 -17.18
N VAL A 53 -16.54 2.95 -16.05
CA VAL A 53 -15.56 2.78 -14.97
C VAL A 53 -14.51 1.73 -15.31
N GLU A 54 -14.82 0.71 -16.12
CA GLU A 54 -13.78 -0.21 -16.61
C GLU A 54 -12.70 0.53 -17.40
N ARG A 55 -13.09 1.57 -18.14
CA ARG A 55 -12.14 2.45 -18.80
C ARG A 55 -11.33 3.27 -17.79
N VAL A 56 -11.94 3.76 -16.72
CA VAL A 56 -11.23 4.45 -15.62
C VAL A 56 -10.16 3.54 -15.02
N ILE A 57 -10.52 2.29 -14.71
CA ILE A 57 -9.62 1.28 -14.14
C ILE A 57 -8.45 1.00 -15.10
N ARG A 58 -8.73 0.77 -16.38
CA ARG A 58 -7.68 0.53 -17.38
C ARG A 58 -6.72 1.71 -17.53
N GLU A 59 -7.23 2.93 -17.48
CA GLU A 59 -6.39 4.13 -17.53
C GLU A 59 -5.49 4.25 -16.29
N ASP A 60 -6.03 4.02 -15.08
CA ASP A 60 -5.24 4.01 -13.83
C ASP A 60 -4.14 2.93 -13.85
N LEU A 61 -4.49 1.70 -14.24
CA LEU A 61 -3.50 0.62 -14.37
C LEU A 61 -2.41 0.95 -15.40
N THR A 62 -2.77 1.64 -16.48
CA THR A 62 -1.80 2.09 -17.49
C THR A 62 -0.87 3.17 -16.94
N ILE A 63 -1.37 4.09 -16.10
CA ILE A 63 -0.57 5.09 -15.41
C ILE A 63 0.44 4.42 -14.48
N GLU A 64 -0.02 3.49 -13.63
CA GLU A 64 0.85 2.71 -12.73
C GLU A 64 1.89 1.89 -13.50
N ALA A 65 1.54 1.31 -14.65
CA ALA A 65 2.49 0.61 -15.50
C ALA A 65 3.57 1.56 -16.07
N MET A 66 3.19 2.77 -16.47
CA MET A 66 4.14 3.78 -16.95
C MET A 66 5.09 4.27 -15.84
N GLU A 67 4.68 4.27 -14.57
CA GLU A 67 5.57 4.58 -13.43
C GLU A 67 6.66 3.53 -13.25
N ILE A 68 6.29 2.25 -13.33
CA ILE A 68 7.25 1.13 -13.28
C ILE A 68 8.24 1.24 -14.45
N LEU A 69 7.75 1.52 -15.66
CA LEU A 69 8.59 1.65 -16.85
C LEU A 69 9.50 2.87 -16.80
N GLU A 70 9.04 3.99 -16.23
CA GLU A 70 9.88 5.17 -16.00
C GLU A 70 11.07 4.83 -15.09
N LEU A 71 10.82 4.13 -13.98
CA LEU A 71 11.88 3.68 -13.06
C LEU A 71 12.88 2.75 -13.77
N TYR A 72 12.41 1.84 -14.63
CA TYR A 72 13.31 1.01 -15.42
C TYR A 72 14.11 1.80 -16.45
N CYS A 73 13.53 2.81 -17.09
CA CYS A 73 14.30 3.68 -17.97
C CYS A 73 15.40 4.43 -17.21
N GLU A 74 15.13 4.92 -15.99
CA GLU A 74 16.12 5.59 -15.15
C GLU A 74 17.21 4.62 -14.65
N LEU A 75 16.84 3.40 -14.25
CA LEU A 75 17.79 2.33 -13.89
C LEU A 75 18.74 2.01 -15.05
N LEU A 76 18.19 1.82 -16.26
CA LEU A 76 18.99 1.53 -17.44
C LEU A 76 19.86 2.72 -17.84
N LEU A 77 19.39 3.96 -17.69
CA LEU A 77 20.21 5.16 -17.91
C LEU A 77 21.42 5.21 -16.98
N ALA A 78 21.22 4.90 -15.69
CA ALA A 78 22.28 4.88 -14.70
C ALA A 78 23.31 3.76 -14.95
N ARG A 79 22.87 2.62 -15.52
CA ARG A 79 23.69 1.41 -15.69
C ARG A 79 24.02 1.04 -17.14
N VAL A 80 23.79 1.95 -18.09
CA VAL A 80 23.98 1.68 -19.52
C VAL A 80 25.41 1.28 -19.91
N GLY A 81 26.41 1.62 -19.09
CA GLY A 81 27.79 1.16 -19.29
C GLY A 81 27.94 -0.37 -19.20
N LEU A 82 27.13 -1.03 -18.36
CA LEU A 82 27.12 -2.49 -18.22
C LEU A 82 26.50 -3.17 -19.45
N LEU A 83 25.52 -2.54 -20.07
CA LEU A 83 24.92 -3.03 -21.32
C LEU A 83 25.91 -3.02 -22.48
N ASP A 84 26.93 -2.16 -22.45
CA ASP A 84 27.91 -2.08 -23.53
C ASP A 84 29.01 -3.14 -23.41
N GLN A 85 29.49 -3.37 -22.18
CA GLN A 85 30.61 -4.25 -21.86
C GLN A 85 30.29 -5.74 -22.02
N MET A 86 29.04 -6.13 -21.78
CA MET A 86 28.63 -7.55 -21.85
C MET A 86 28.00 -7.90 -23.20
N LYS A 87 28.34 -9.10 -23.70
CA LYS A 87 27.71 -9.67 -24.90
C LYS A 87 26.29 -10.19 -24.62
N GLN A 88 26.02 -10.58 -23.38
CA GLN A 88 24.72 -11.03 -22.90
C GLN A 88 24.14 -10.00 -21.92
N CYS A 89 22.82 -9.97 -21.77
CA CYS A 89 22.19 -9.07 -20.82
C CYS A 89 22.56 -9.48 -19.39
N ASP A 90 23.01 -8.51 -18.60
CA ASP A 90 23.34 -8.73 -17.20
C ASP A 90 22.10 -9.18 -16.41
N PRO A 91 22.20 -10.19 -15.52
CA PRO A 91 21.07 -10.67 -14.73
C PRO A 91 20.39 -9.59 -13.88
N SER A 92 21.12 -8.55 -13.43
CA SER A 92 20.54 -7.44 -12.67
C SER A 92 19.75 -6.45 -13.52
N LEU A 93 19.87 -6.51 -14.85
CA LEU A 93 19.20 -5.61 -15.79
C LEU A 93 18.15 -6.33 -16.65
N VAL A 94 18.17 -7.67 -16.69
CA VAL A 94 17.32 -8.46 -17.57
C VAL A 94 15.83 -8.18 -17.36
N GLU A 95 15.40 -8.03 -16.09
CA GLU A 95 14.01 -7.71 -15.76
C GLU A 95 13.57 -6.37 -16.36
N ALA A 96 14.39 -5.34 -16.21
CA ALA A 96 14.11 -4.00 -16.73
C ALA A 96 14.08 -3.98 -18.27
N VAL A 97 15.05 -4.65 -18.91
CA VAL A 97 15.13 -4.75 -20.37
C VAL A 97 13.93 -5.53 -20.93
N HIS A 98 13.62 -6.69 -20.37
CA HIS A 98 12.48 -7.50 -20.82
C HIS A 98 11.15 -6.78 -20.59
N SER A 99 10.98 -6.10 -19.46
CA SER A 99 9.76 -5.34 -19.16
C SER A 99 9.52 -4.18 -20.13
N LEU A 100 10.58 -3.48 -20.55
CA LEU A 100 10.47 -2.42 -21.57
C LEU A 100 10.15 -3.00 -22.96
N ILE A 101 10.74 -4.14 -23.32
CA ILE A 101 10.44 -4.83 -24.59
C ILE A 101 8.97 -5.28 -24.61
N TYR A 102 8.51 -5.88 -23.52
CA TYR A 102 7.15 -6.36 -23.35
C TYR A 102 6.12 -5.21 -23.43
N ALA A 103 6.43 -4.05 -22.83
CA ALA A 103 5.51 -2.91 -22.84
C ALA A 103 5.42 -2.19 -24.20
N ALA A 104 6.48 -2.22 -25.02
CA ALA A 104 6.56 -1.46 -26.26
C ALA A 104 5.38 -1.65 -27.24
N PRO A 105 4.93 -2.89 -27.56
CA PRO A 105 3.77 -3.07 -28.43
C PRO A 105 2.42 -2.76 -27.76
N ARG A 106 2.37 -2.65 -26.43
CA ARG A 106 1.12 -2.48 -25.66
C ARG A 106 0.78 -1.01 -25.36
N LEU A 107 1.79 -0.15 -25.27
CA LEU A 107 1.61 1.28 -24.93
C LEU A 107 1.67 2.24 -26.12
N GLU A 108 2.02 1.77 -27.33
CA GLU A 108 2.11 2.57 -28.57
C GLU A 108 3.00 3.84 -28.46
N ILE A 109 4.03 3.78 -27.60
CA ILE A 109 4.98 4.89 -27.40
C ILE A 109 6.16 4.74 -28.36
N GLN A 110 6.42 5.75 -29.19
CA GLN A 110 7.47 5.69 -30.23
C GLN A 110 8.89 5.52 -29.67
N GLU A 111 9.17 6.12 -28.52
CA GLU A 111 10.45 6.00 -27.83
C GLU A 111 10.67 4.56 -27.34
N LEU A 112 9.63 3.87 -26.85
CA LEU A 112 9.72 2.46 -26.47
C LEU A 112 9.96 1.54 -27.66
N VAL A 113 9.33 1.83 -28.81
CA VAL A 113 9.60 1.10 -30.06
C VAL A 113 11.07 1.26 -30.46
N SER A 114 11.60 2.49 -30.38
CA SER A 114 12.99 2.80 -30.67
C SER A 114 13.96 2.11 -29.70
N ILE A 115 13.63 2.04 -28.41
CA ILE A 115 14.40 1.31 -27.38
C ILE A 115 14.41 -0.19 -27.68
N ARG A 116 13.25 -0.78 -27.99
CA ARG A 116 13.13 -2.19 -28.37
C ARG A 116 13.98 -2.52 -29.59
N GLU A 117 14.02 -1.64 -30.59
CA GLU A 117 14.90 -1.80 -31.75
C GLU A 117 16.38 -1.77 -31.37
N GLN A 118 16.80 -0.87 -30.46
CA GLN A 118 18.18 -0.87 -29.96
C GLN A 118 18.54 -2.18 -29.25
N PHE A 119 17.64 -2.74 -28.43
CA PHE A 119 17.86 -4.05 -27.80
C PHE A 119 17.90 -5.20 -28.82
N ALA A 120 17.04 -5.16 -29.86
CA ALA A 120 17.08 -6.14 -30.94
C ALA A 120 18.43 -6.15 -31.67
N GLN A 121 19.02 -4.96 -31.89
CA GLN A 121 20.33 -4.83 -32.54
C GLN A 121 21.50 -5.28 -31.62
N LYS A 122 21.35 -5.20 -30.30
CA LYS A 122 22.39 -5.58 -29.33
C LYS A 122 22.36 -7.07 -28.96
N PHE A 123 21.18 -7.59 -28.65
CA PHE A 123 21.00 -8.95 -28.10
C PHE A 123 20.37 -9.94 -29.10
N GLY A 124 19.97 -9.46 -30.27
CA GLY A 124 19.36 -10.28 -31.31
C GLY A 124 17.82 -10.25 -31.28
N LYS A 125 17.21 -10.69 -32.38
CA LYS A 125 15.75 -10.71 -32.54
C LYS A 125 15.08 -11.76 -31.65
N ASP A 126 15.71 -12.92 -31.47
CA ASP A 126 15.18 -14.00 -30.64
C ASP A 126 15.08 -13.60 -29.16
N PHE A 127 16.00 -12.75 -28.70
CA PHE A 127 15.94 -12.16 -27.36
C PHE A 127 14.68 -11.30 -27.18
N VAL A 128 14.35 -10.47 -28.17
CA VAL A 128 13.16 -9.61 -28.14
C VAL A 128 11.86 -10.42 -28.21
N VAL A 129 11.81 -11.47 -29.02
CA VAL A 129 10.65 -12.36 -29.11
C VAL A 129 10.41 -13.06 -27.77
N ARG A 130 11.45 -13.67 -27.18
CA ARG A 130 11.34 -14.33 -25.87
C ARG A 130 10.91 -13.38 -24.75
N ALA A 131 11.41 -12.15 -24.76
CA ALA A 131 10.99 -11.11 -23.81
C ALA A 131 9.54 -10.68 -24.02
N ASN A 132 9.08 -10.56 -25.27
CA ASN A 132 7.70 -10.17 -25.59
C ASN A 132 6.68 -11.25 -25.18
N ASP A 133 7.05 -12.51 -25.33
CA ASP A 133 6.22 -13.66 -24.96
C ASP A 133 6.38 -14.03 -23.48
N ASN A 134 7.23 -13.30 -22.76
CA ASN A 134 7.63 -13.57 -21.38
C ASN A 134 8.04 -15.05 -21.15
N ALA A 135 8.73 -15.65 -22.13
CA ALA A 135 9.04 -17.08 -22.14
C ALA A 135 9.96 -17.52 -20.97
N GLU A 136 10.73 -16.59 -20.41
CA GLU A 136 11.65 -16.83 -19.29
C GLU A 136 11.09 -16.37 -17.94
N HIS A 137 9.83 -15.89 -17.87
CA HIS A 137 9.20 -15.35 -16.66
C HIS A 137 10.02 -14.25 -15.96
N THR A 138 10.76 -13.48 -16.74
CA THR A 138 11.68 -12.42 -16.28
C THR A 138 11.08 -11.02 -16.40
N VAL A 139 9.91 -10.87 -17.04
CA VAL A 139 9.17 -9.59 -17.03
C VAL A 139 8.58 -9.35 -15.65
N ASN A 140 8.55 -8.09 -15.21
CA ASN A 140 7.98 -7.72 -13.93
C ASN A 140 6.53 -8.21 -13.77
N PRO A 141 6.21 -9.03 -12.75
CA PRO A 141 4.88 -9.61 -12.59
C PRO A 141 3.76 -8.56 -12.44
N ARG A 142 4.05 -7.42 -11.80
CA ARG A 142 3.05 -6.34 -11.63
C ARG A 142 2.73 -5.70 -12.97
N LEU A 143 3.69 -5.59 -13.87
CA LEU A 143 3.49 -5.03 -15.21
C LEU A 143 2.68 -5.96 -16.11
N LEU A 144 2.83 -7.28 -15.96
CA LEU A 144 2.00 -8.28 -16.65
C LEU A 144 0.52 -8.11 -16.31
N ILE A 145 0.20 -7.99 -15.01
CA ILE A 145 -1.18 -7.82 -14.52
C ILE A 145 -1.75 -6.47 -15.00
N LYS A 146 -0.95 -5.40 -14.94
CA LYS A 146 -1.40 -4.04 -15.29
C LYS A 146 -1.62 -3.80 -16.78
N LEU A 147 -0.85 -4.49 -17.64
CA LEU A 147 -0.97 -4.37 -19.10
C LEU A 147 -1.76 -5.52 -19.74
N ALA A 148 -2.40 -6.37 -18.94
CA ALA A 148 -3.30 -7.41 -19.44
C ALA A 148 -4.53 -6.77 -20.12
N TRP A 149 -5.01 -7.38 -21.21
CA TRP A 149 -6.21 -6.93 -21.93
C TRP A 149 -7.51 -7.50 -21.33
N ASP A 150 -7.42 -8.12 -20.15
CA ASP A 150 -8.55 -8.81 -19.55
C ASP A 150 -9.59 -7.84 -18.98
N THR A 151 -10.85 -8.27 -18.98
CA THR A 151 -11.94 -7.53 -18.33
C THR A 151 -11.65 -7.42 -16.82
N PRO A 152 -11.70 -6.21 -16.23
CA PRO A 152 -11.51 -6.04 -14.80
C PRO A 152 -12.49 -6.88 -13.98
N ASP A 153 -12.03 -7.37 -12.83
CA ASP A 153 -12.87 -8.18 -11.94
C ASP A 153 -14.15 -7.39 -11.53
N PRO A 154 -15.35 -7.99 -11.58
CA PRO A 154 -16.61 -7.33 -11.22
C PRO A 154 -16.61 -6.70 -9.81
N TYR A 155 -15.88 -7.30 -8.86
CA TYR A 155 -15.70 -6.75 -7.53
C TYR A 155 -14.87 -5.46 -7.56
N LEU A 156 -13.77 -5.43 -8.32
CA LEU A 156 -12.94 -4.23 -8.50
C LEU A 156 -13.76 -3.09 -9.15
N VAL A 157 -14.60 -3.42 -10.13
CA VAL A 157 -15.54 -2.49 -10.77
C VAL A 157 -16.50 -1.89 -9.73
N ASN A 158 -17.10 -2.74 -8.89
CA ASN A 158 -18.03 -2.31 -7.83
C ASN A 158 -17.34 -1.40 -6.80
N GLN A 159 -16.10 -1.71 -6.39
CA GLN A 159 -15.32 -0.87 -5.46
C GLN A 159 -15.01 0.51 -6.06
N TYR A 160 -14.62 0.57 -7.33
CA TYR A 160 -14.38 1.85 -8.00
C TYR A 160 -15.65 2.70 -8.12
N LEU A 161 -16.79 2.09 -8.46
CA LEU A 161 -18.08 2.79 -8.50
C LEU A 161 -18.47 3.34 -7.13
N LYS A 162 -18.24 2.56 -6.06
CA LYS A 162 -18.50 2.97 -4.68
C LYS A 162 -17.68 4.19 -4.28
N GLU A 163 -16.38 4.20 -4.57
CA GLU A 163 -15.50 5.32 -4.25
C GLU A 163 -15.80 6.57 -5.11
N ILE A 164 -16.17 6.40 -6.39
CA ILE A 164 -16.60 7.50 -7.25
C ILE A 164 -17.93 8.09 -6.76
N ALA A 165 -18.89 7.25 -6.38
CA ALA A 165 -20.18 7.69 -5.85
C ALA A 165 -20.00 8.46 -4.53
N LYS A 166 -19.18 7.91 -3.62
CA LYS A 166 -18.85 8.53 -2.33
C LYS A 166 -18.15 9.88 -2.50
N SER A 167 -17.15 9.97 -3.38
CA SER A 167 -16.44 11.23 -3.62
C SER A 167 -17.32 12.30 -4.29
N ALA A 168 -18.34 11.90 -5.03
CA ALA A 168 -19.30 12.79 -5.67
C ALA A 168 -20.58 13.06 -4.85
N GLY A 169 -20.73 12.47 -3.65
CA GLY A 169 -21.93 12.60 -2.83
C GLY A 169 -23.19 11.91 -3.41
N VAL A 170 -23.02 10.95 -4.31
CA VAL A 170 -24.13 10.20 -4.91
C VAL A 170 -24.45 8.98 -4.05
N ALA A 171 -25.70 8.84 -3.63
CA ALA A 171 -26.17 7.70 -2.85
C ALA A 171 -26.30 6.45 -3.76
N TRP A 172 -25.20 5.74 -3.96
CA TRP A 172 -25.15 4.49 -4.73
C TRP A 172 -24.53 3.36 -3.91
N LEU A 173 -25.20 2.22 -3.89
CA LEU A 173 -24.74 0.99 -3.22
C LEU A 173 -24.47 -0.12 -4.26
N PRO A 174 -23.44 -0.95 -4.08
CA PRO A 174 -23.19 -2.12 -4.92
C PRO A 174 -24.37 -3.11 -4.89
N PRO A 175 -24.61 -3.89 -5.96
CA PRO A 175 -25.69 -4.89 -6.00
C PRO A 175 -25.62 -5.94 -4.89
N GLU A 176 -24.42 -6.32 -4.48
CA GLU A 176 -24.17 -7.25 -3.37
C GLU A 176 -24.72 -6.71 -2.04
N GLU A 177 -24.48 -5.42 -1.75
CA GLU A 177 -24.98 -4.73 -0.55
C GLU A 177 -26.49 -4.40 -0.64
N ARG A 178 -27.07 -4.38 -1.85
CA ARG A 178 -28.53 -4.24 -2.05
C ARG A 178 -29.27 -5.54 -1.72
N ALA A 179 -28.69 -6.70 -2.02
CA ALA A 179 -29.34 -7.99 -1.78
C ALA A 179 -29.50 -8.29 -0.28
N ASP A 180 -28.57 -7.81 0.56
CA ASP A 180 -28.64 -7.93 2.02
C ASP A 180 -29.60 -6.91 2.66
N SER A 181 -30.10 -5.94 1.90
CA SER A 181 -30.95 -4.84 2.39
C SER A 181 -32.45 -5.10 2.37
N ASN A 182 -32.88 -6.37 2.47
CA ASN A 182 -34.24 -6.72 2.93
C ASN A 182 -34.42 -6.48 4.45
N VAL A 183 -33.82 -5.41 4.97
CA VAL A 183 -34.05 -4.85 6.29
C VAL A 183 -34.63 -3.45 6.10
N SER A 184 -35.93 -3.37 6.34
CA SER A 184 -36.80 -2.20 6.51
C SER A 184 -36.21 -0.81 6.29
N THR A 185 -36.75 -0.16 5.26
CA THR A 185 -36.63 1.23 4.79
C THR A 185 -37.13 2.32 5.76
N GLN A 186 -36.72 2.31 7.04
CA GLN A 186 -37.13 3.36 7.99
C GLN A 186 -36.03 4.14 8.71
N ASP A 187 -34.77 3.69 8.75
CA ASP A 187 -33.74 4.36 9.59
C ASP A 187 -32.74 5.26 8.84
N LEU A 188 -32.86 5.44 7.53
CA LEU A 188 -31.93 6.27 6.73
C LEU A 188 -32.29 7.76 6.63
N LYS A 189 -33.27 8.27 7.40
CA LYS A 189 -33.67 9.69 7.34
C LYS A 189 -32.98 10.63 8.33
N ASN A 190 -32.13 10.14 9.22
CA ASN A 190 -31.49 10.98 10.25
C ASN A 190 -29.98 11.19 10.03
N THR A 191 -29.56 11.66 8.85
CA THR A 191 -28.31 12.42 8.71
C THR A 191 -28.39 13.35 7.50
N VAL A 192 -29.35 14.28 7.50
CA VAL A 192 -29.25 15.47 6.66
C VAL A 192 -28.41 16.48 7.43
N VAL A 193 -27.12 16.57 7.11
CA VAL A 193 -26.34 17.77 7.42
C VAL A 193 -26.97 18.90 6.60
N ASN A 194 -27.46 19.94 7.28
CA ASN A 194 -28.17 21.07 6.67
C ASN A 194 -27.36 21.67 5.52
N ALA A 195 -27.93 21.65 4.31
CA ALA A 195 -27.34 22.23 3.09
C ALA A 195 -27.03 23.74 3.21
N GLN A 196 -27.60 24.42 4.20
CA GLN A 196 -27.33 25.83 4.50
C GLN A 196 -25.93 26.06 5.09
N THR A 197 -25.40 25.13 5.89
CA THR A 197 -24.09 25.31 6.54
C THR A 197 -22.92 25.15 5.55
N ILE A 198 -23.10 24.37 4.48
CA ILE A 198 -22.07 24.20 3.43
C ILE A 198 -21.99 25.46 2.55
N GLN A 199 -23.13 26.10 2.25
CA GLN A 199 -23.15 27.35 1.47
C GLN A 199 -22.52 28.53 2.22
N GLU A 200 -22.63 28.58 3.55
CA GLU A 200 -21.97 29.60 4.36
C GLU A 200 -20.45 29.42 4.40
N LEU A 201 -19.97 28.18 4.50
CA LEU A 201 -18.54 27.85 4.50
C LEU A 201 -17.87 28.01 3.13
N GLU A 202 -18.58 27.73 2.03
CA GLU A 202 -18.08 27.96 0.67
C GLU A 202 -17.95 29.46 0.36
N LYS A 203 -18.85 30.28 0.90
CA LYS A 203 -18.80 31.74 0.75
C LYS A 203 -17.64 32.37 1.53
N GLU A 204 -17.37 31.89 2.74
CA GLU A 204 -16.18 32.30 3.52
C GLU A 204 -14.87 31.86 2.86
N LEU A 205 -14.84 30.71 2.17
CA LEU A 205 -13.65 30.22 1.47
C LEU A 205 -13.35 31.02 0.19
N GLU A 206 -14.38 31.57 -0.47
CA GLU A 206 -14.21 32.36 -1.70
C GLU A 206 -13.74 33.80 -1.39
N GLU A 207 -14.20 34.40 -0.28
CA GLU A 207 -13.72 35.71 0.18
C GLU A 207 -12.23 35.70 0.59
N VAL A 208 -11.70 34.56 1.04
CA VAL A 208 -10.27 34.38 1.36
C VAL A 208 -9.41 34.24 0.10
N LYS A 209 -9.93 33.70 -1.01
CA LYS A 209 -9.18 33.54 -2.27
C LYS A 209 -9.01 34.85 -3.04
N GLU A 210 -9.95 35.79 -2.93
CA GLU A 210 -9.85 37.10 -3.59
C GLU A 210 -8.75 38.00 -3.00
N HIS A 211 -8.18 37.66 -1.84
CA HIS A 211 -7.12 38.44 -1.18
C HIS A 211 -5.69 37.88 -1.41
N LEU A 212 -5.52 36.87 -2.26
CA LEU A 212 -4.19 36.33 -2.57
C LEU A 212 -3.53 37.05 -3.76
N ASN A 213 -2.40 37.69 -3.49
CA ASN A 213 -1.62 38.46 -4.46
C ASN A 213 -1.12 37.59 -5.63
N PRO A 214 -1.23 38.04 -6.90
CA PRO A 214 -0.88 37.24 -8.09
C PRO A 214 0.63 37.02 -8.34
N ASN A 215 1.51 37.38 -7.40
CA ASN A 215 2.97 37.28 -7.57
C ASN A 215 3.62 36.03 -6.94
N GLU A 216 2.85 35.08 -6.42
CA GLU A 216 3.40 33.81 -5.91
C GLU A 216 3.40 32.67 -6.95
N ALA A 217 2.81 32.88 -8.13
CA ALA A 217 2.67 31.86 -9.18
C ALA A 217 3.94 31.60 -10.04
N GLN A 218 5.12 32.08 -9.64
CA GLN A 218 6.38 31.89 -10.40
C GLN A 218 7.54 31.30 -9.59
N ARG A 219 7.28 30.61 -8.47
CA ARG A 219 8.30 29.85 -7.71
C ARG A 219 7.96 28.37 -7.51
N GLU A 220 7.37 27.72 -8.51
CA GLU A 220 7.22 26.27 -8.54
C GLU A 220 7.90 25.68 -9.78
N ASN A 221 9.23 25.72 -9.82
CA ASN A 221 10.05 25.00 -10.80
C ASN A 221 11.29 24.38 -10.14
N GLU A 222 11.11 23.86 -8.94
CA GLU A 222 11.99 22.84 -8.36
C GLU A 222 11.09 21.67 -7.95
N THR A 223 11.17 20.55 -8.67
CA THR A 223 10.57 19.30 -8.21
C THR A 223 11.06 19.02 -6.80
N PRO A 224 10.19 18.93 -5.78
CA PRO A 224 10.65 18.59 -4.45
C PRO A 224 11.24 17.19 -4.56
N ASN A 225 12.51 17.04 -4.17
CA ASN A 225 13.16 15.76 -3.98
C ASN A 225 12.22 14.92 -3.08
N ARG A 226 11.44 13.99 -3.66
CA ARG A 226 10.52 13.17 -2.87
C ARG A 226 11.40 12.32 -1.95
N ALA A 227 11.35 12.63 -0.66
CA ALA A 227 12.09 11.86 0.32
C ALA A 227 11.50 10.44 0.36
N ASN A 228 12.31 9.46 -0.02
CA ASN A 228 11.94 8.05 0.07
C ASN A 228 12.46 7.52 1.39
N VAL A 229 11.56 7.10 2.28
CA VAL A 229 11.92 6.59 3.60
C VAL A 229 11.52 5.13 3.73
N LEU A 230 12.50 4.28 4.02
CA LEU A 230 12.29 2.87 4.31
C LEU A 230 12.13 2.69 5.83
N LEU A 231 10.97 2.17 6.25
CA LEU A 231 10.70 1.79 7.63
C LEU A 231 10.68 0.27 7.76
N LYS A 232 11.74 -0.29 8.33
CA LYS A 232 11.77 -1.73 8.67
C LYS A 232 10.97 -1.99 9.95
N VAL A 233 10.00 -2.89 9.87
CA VAL A 233 9.14 -3.30 10.99
C VAL A 233 9.26 -4.81 11.17
N GLY A 234 9.75 -5.24 12.33
CA GLY A 234 9.89 -6.66 12.66
C GLY A 234 8.71 -7.18 13.48
N MET A 235 8.22 -8.37 13.18
CA MET A 235 7.10 -9.02 13.88
C MET A 235 7.60 -10.28 14.58
N VAL A 236 7.40 -10.36 15.89
CA VAL A 236 7.86 -11.48 16.73
C VAL A 236 6.77 -11.94 17.69
N GLY A 237 6.77 -13.23 18.01
CA GLY A 237 5.77 -13.87 18.87
C GLY A 237 5.58 -15.34 18.53
N ASP A 238 4.76 -16.03 19.31
CA ASP A 238 4.49 -17.46 19.16
C ASP A 238 3.87 -17.83 17.80
N SER A 239 3.85 -19.12 17.46
CA SER A 239 3.19 -19.61 16.26
C SER A 239 1.66 -19.50 16.37
N HIS A 240 0.99 -19.39 15.21
CA HIS A 240 -0.48 -19.38 15.10
C HIS A 240 -1.20 -18.23 15.84
N ILE A 241 -0.49 -17.15 16.15
CA ILE A 241 -1.06 -15.93 16.73
C ILE A 241 -1.50 -14.92 15.67
N GLY A 242 -1.35 -15.21 14.37
CA GLY A 242 -1.79 -14.29 13.30
C GLY A 242 -0.79 -13.22 12.88
N LYS A 243 0.53 -13.45 13.04
CA LYS A 243 1.57 -12.52 12.55
C LYS A 243 1.55 -12.41 11.02
N THR A 244 1.70 -13.53 10.33
CA THR A 244 1.64 -13.63 8.87
C THR A 244 0.32 -13.09 8.32
N THR A 245 -0.80 -13.44 8.97
CA THR A 245 -2.13 -12.95 8.61
C THR A 245 -2.24 -11.43 8.74
N LEU A 246 -1.67 -10.82 9.79
CA LEU A 246 -1.65 -9.36 9.93
C LEU A 246 -0.78 -8.69 8.85
N MET A 247 0.38 -9.28 8.54
CA MET A 247 1.26 -8.80 7.47
C MET A 247 0.54 -8.83 6.11
N VAL A 248 0.01 -9.98 5.71
CA VAL A 248 -0.74 -10.16 4.45
C VAL A 248 -1.94 -9.22 4.41
N LYS A 249 -2.75 -9.16 5.48
CA LYS A 249 -3.92 -8.28 5.55
C LYS A 249 -3.56 -6.82 5.37
N TYR A 250 -2.47 -6.37 5.99
CA TYR A 250 -2.02 -4.99 5.83
C TYR A 250 -1.48 -4.74 4.43
N VAL A 251 -0.69 -5.65 3.86
CA VAL A 251 -0.02 -5.47 2.57
C VAL A 251 -1.01 -5.57 1.41
N GLU A 252 -1.69 -6.70 1.32
CA GLU A 252 -2.53 -7.12 0.19
C GLU A 252 -4.01 -6.74 0.37
N GLY A 253 -4.46 -6.47 1.59
CA GLY A 253 -5.86 -6.14 1.89
C GLY A 253 -6.80 -7.35 1.94
N THR A 254 -6.32 -8.50 1.46
CA THR A 254 -7.00 -9.80 1.48
C THR A 254 -6.82 -10.50 2.82
N PHE A 255 -7.76 -11.37 3.16
CA PHE A 255 -7.66 -12.32 4.26
C PHE A 255 -7.85 -13.70 3.65
N ASP A 256 -6.91 -14.59 3.88
CA ASP A 256 -6.97 -15.98 3.45
C ASP A 256 -7.18 -16.85 4.68
N ASP A 257 -8.25 -17.64 4.68
CA ASP A 257 -8.56 -18.61 5.74
C ASP A 257 -7.68 -19.87 5.63
N ASP A 258 -7.10 -20.14 4.45
CA ASP A 258 -6.19 -21.26 4.24
C ASP A 258 -4.81 -20.95 4.84
N TYR A 259 -4.70 -21.18 6.15
CA TYR A 259 -3.48 -20.95 6.90
C TYR A 259 -2.34 -21.89 6.45
N ILE A 260 -1.33 -21.33 5.81
CA ILE A 260 -0.03 -21.98 5.59
C ILE A 260 0.94 -21.52 6.70
N GLN A 261 1.53 -22.47 7.41
CA GLN A 261 2.50 -22.17 8.45
C GLN A 261 3.79 -21.55 7.88
N THR A 262 4.19 -20.38 8.39
CA THR A 262 5.42 -19.72 7.95
C THR A 262 6.64 -20.51 8.40
N LEU A 263 7.41 -20.99 7.43
CA LEU A 263 8.72 -21.61 7.62
C LEU A 263 9.80 -20.52 7.51
N GLY A 264 10.60 -20.35 8.57
CA GLY A 264 11.70 -19.37 8.57
C GLY A 264 11.23 -17.92 8.69
N VAL A 265 11.66 -17.06 7.74
CA VAL A 265 11.37 -15.62 7.72
C VAL A 265 10.68 -15.27 6.41
N ASN A 266 9.58 -14.52 6.50
CA ASN A 266 8.91 -13.94 5.35
C ASN A 266 9.04 -12.40 5.43
N PHE A 267 9.05 -11.73 4.29
CA PHE A 267 9.00 -10.27 4.27
C PHE A 267 8.12 -9.77 3.12
N MET A 268 7.46 -8.65 3.36
CA MET A 268 6.62 -7.97 2.38
C MET A 268 6.80 -6.47 2.48
N GLU A 269 6.66 -5.80 1.34
CA GLU A 269 6.77 -4.34 1.28
C GLU A 269 5.43 -3.69 0.95
N LYS A 270 5.11 -2.63 1.69
CA LYS A 270 3.97 -1.77 1.42
C LYS A 270 4.42 -0.32 1.39
N THR A 271 4.30 0.28 0.22
CA THR A 271 4.56 1.71 0.06
C THR A 271 3.27 2.50 0.25
N ILE A 272 3.36 3.54 1.07
CA ILE A 272 2.31 4.53 1.23
C ILE A 272 2.86 5.93 0.95
N ILE A 273 2.04 6.79 0.37
CA ILE A 273 2.39 8.18 0.12
C ILE A 273 1.70 9.04 1.17
N ILE A 274 2.48 9.80 1.92
CA ILE A 274 1.94 10.77 2.88
C ILE A 274 2.47 12.14 2.51
N ARG A 275 1.56 13.04 2.16
CA ARG A 275 1.86 14.36 1.60
C ARG A 275 2.69 14.22 0.32
N ASN A 276 4.01 14.40 0.42
CA ASN A 276 4.96 14.32 -0.70
C ASN A 276 6.18 13.45 -0.36
N THR A 277 6.05 12.58 0.65
CA THR A 277 7.06 11.60 1.10
C THR A 277 6.55 10.21 0.80
N GLU A 278 7.36 9.41 0.12
CA GLU A 278 7.09 8.01 -0.14
C GLU A 278 7.67 7.20 1.02
N ILE A 279 6.81 6.51 1.76
CA ILE A 279 7.22 5.70 2.91
C ILE A 279 6.98 4.24 2.56
N THR A 280 8.07 3.49 2.47
CA THR A 280 8.04 2.05 2.24
C THR A 280 8.15 1.34 3.58
N PHE A 281 7.10 0.64 4.00
CA PHE A 281 7.19 -0.31 5.10
C PHE A 281 7.79 -1.61 4.58
N SER A 282 8.92 -2.01 5.14
CA SER A 282 9.49 -3.34 4.97
C SER A 282 9.12 -4.17 6.19
N ILE A 283 8.13 -5.06 6.05
CA ILE A 283 7.53 -5.80 7.15
C ILE A 283 8.12 -7.21 7.15
N TRP A 284 8.68 -7.62 8.28
CA TRP A 284 9.38 -8.89 8.44
C TRP A 284 8.64 -9.76 9.44
N ASP A 285 8.15 -10.91 8.98
CA ASP A 285 7.45 -11.93 9.78
C ASP A 285 8.37 -13.11 10.10
N LEU A 286 8.50 -13.44 11.38
CA LEU A 286 9.26 -14.61 11.84
C LEU A 286 8.33 -15.79 12.14
N GLY A 287 8.67 -16.97 11.65
CA GLY A 287 8.06 -18.22 12.07
C GLY A 287 8.12 -18.37 13.60
N GLY A 288 6.96 -18.55 14.24
CA GLY A 288 6.87 -18.57 15.71
C GLY A 288 7.30 -19.87 16.38
N GLN A 289 7.98 -20.77 15.65
CA GLN A 289 8.53 -22.00 16.18
C GLN A 289 9.94 -21.75 16.77
N ARG A 290 10.35 -22.55 17.76
CA ARG A 290 11.63 -22.33 18.46
C ARG A 290 12.84 -22.57 17.55
N GLU A 291 12.66 -23.40 16.55
CA GLU A 291 13.63 -23.79 15.52
C GLU A 291 14.05 -22.59 14.65
N PHE A 292 13.19 -21.57 14.52
CA PHE A 292 13.46 -20.36 13.74
C PHE A 292 13.98 -19.19 14.57
N VAL A 293 14.16 -19.36 15.89
CA VAL A 293 14.72 -18.33 16.79
C VAL A 293 16.11 -17.86 16.34
N SER A 294 16.89 -18.75 15.70
CA SER A 294 18.20 -18.42 15.11
C SER A 294 18.12 -17.35 14.01
N MET A 295 16.94 -17.14 13.41
CA MET A 295 16.69 -16.15 12.37
C MET A 295 16.19 -14.80 12.92
N LEU A 296 16.01 -14.66 14.24
CA LEU A 296 15.66 -13.38 14.90
C LEU A 296 16.52 -12.18 14.46
N PRO A 297 17.84 -12.31 14.24
CA PRO A 297 18.66 -11.18 13.80
C PRO A 297 18.19 -10.58 12.47
N LEU A 298 17.67 -11.38 11.54
CA LEU A 298 17.19 -10.90 10.24
C LEU A 298 15.99 -9.95 10.41
N VAL A 299 15.11 -10.27 11.36
CA VAL A 299 13.89 -9.51 11.65
C VAL A 299 14.20 -8.30 12.56
N CYS A 300 15.10 -8.47 13.53
CA CYS A 300 15.36 -7.46 14.55
C CYS A 300 16.41 -6.41 14.12
N ASN A 301 17.46 -6.78 13.39
CA ASN A 301 18.52 -5.83 13.02
C ASN A 301 17.96 -4.72 12.14
N ASP A 302 18.34 -3.48 12.45
CA ASP A 302 17.95 -2.26 11.73
C ASP A 302 16.44 -1.99 11.68
N ALA A 303 15.63 -2.75 12.42
CA ALA A 303 14.21 -2.48 12.58
C ALA A 303 14.00 -1.16 13.32
N VAL A 304 13.16 -0.29 12.77
CA VAL A 304 12.73 0.96 13.41
C VAL A 304 11.67 0.66 14.47
N ALA A 305 10.82 -0.33 14.22
CA ALA A 305 9.80 -0.78 15.16
C ALA A 305 9.77 -2.31 15.28
N LEU A 306 9.47 -2.80 16.48
CA LEU A 306 9.26 -4.21 16.76
C LEU A 306 7.85 -4.44 17.30
N LEU A 307 7.08 -5.26 16.60
CA LEU A 307 5.75 -5.70 16.99
C LEU A 307 5.87 -7.03 17.76
N PHE A 308 5.70 -6.96 19.07
CA PHE A 308 5.57 -8.11 19.95
C PHE A 308 4.11 -8.53 19.96
N MET A 309 3.82 -9.66 19.34
CA MET A 309 2.44 -10.10 19.10
C MET A 309 2.07 -11.23 20.05
N PHE A 310 0.80 -11.27 20.45
CA PHE A 310 0.19 -12.36 21.19
C PHE A 310 -1.28 -12.54 20.80
N ASP A 311 -1.83 -13.71 21.09
CA ASP A 311 -3.22 -14.05 20.78
C ASP A 311 -4.11 -13.73 21.98
N LEU A 312 -5.11 -12.88 21.77
CA LEU A 312 -6.02 -12.44 22.84
C LEU A 312 -6.84 -13.59 23.43
N THR A 313 -7.03 -14.68 22.69
CA THR A 313 -7.76 -15.86 23.20
C THR A 313 -6.86 -16.80 24.01
N ARG A 314 -5.54 -16.63 23.95
CA ARG A 314 -4.54 -17.53 24.56
C ARG A 314 -3.54 -16.79 25.43
N LYS A 315 -3.85 -16.66 26.72
CA LYS A 315 -3.01 -16.01 27.75
C LYS A 315 -1.56 -16.53 27.83
N THR A 316 -1.31 -17.80 27.50
CA THR A 316 0.05 -18.36 27.46
C THR A 316 0.96 -17.63 26.48
N THR A 317 0.42 -17.18 25.34
CA THR A 317 1.18 -16.45 24.31
C THR A 317 1.63 -15.07 24.79
N LEU A 318 0.84 -14.41 25.67
CA LEU A 318 1.24 -13.16 26.33
C LEU A 318 2.42 -13.39 27.28
N ASN A 319 2.45 -14.51 28.00
CA ASN A 319 3.58 -14.84 28.88
C ASN A 319 4.87 -15.06 28.07
N SER A 320 4.76 -15.69 26.88
CA SER A 320 5.89 -15.90 25.97
C SER A 320 6.50 -14.59 25.45
N VAL A 321 5.72 -13.50 25.37
CA VAL A 321 6.22 -12.18 24.92
C VAL A 321 7.42 -11.71 25.73
N LYS A 322 7.49 -12.05 27.03
CA LYS A 322 8.63 -11.68 27.88
C LYS A 322 9.96 -12.21 27.32
N GLU A 323 9.95 -13.45 26.85
CA GLU A 323 11.15 -14.08 26.29
C GLU A 323 11.47 -13.54 24.90
N TRP A 324 10.45 -13.37 24.04
CA TRP A 324 10.63 -12.72 22.74
C TRP A 324 11.20 -11.30 22.89
N TYR A 325 10.71 -10.53 23.85
CA TYR A 325 11.23 -9.20 24.16
C TYR A 325 12.71 -9.24 24.56
N ARG A 326 13.06 -10.13 25.49
CA ARG A 326 14.44 -10.29 25.97
C ARG A 326 15.39 -10.64 24.82
N GLN A 327 15.01 -11.58 23.96
CA GLN A 327 15.83 -12.02 22.83
C GLN A 327 15.95 -10.93 21.76
N SER A 328 14.84 -10.32 21.34
CA SER A 328 14.85 -9.25 20.33
C SER A 328 15.65 -8.03 20.80
N ARG A 329 15.58 -7.66 22.09
CA ARG A 329 16.39 -6.58 22.67
C ARG A 329 17.88 -6.90 22.75
N GLY A 330 18.26 -8.18 22.69
CA GLY A 330 19.65 -8.59 22.54
C GLY A 330 20.26 -8.12 21.22
N PHE A 331 19.46 -8.08 20.15
CA PHE A 331 19.88 -7.67 18.80
C PHE A 331 19.61 -6.20 18.50
N ASN A 332 18.44 -5.68 18.91
CA ASN A 332 18.04 -4.31 18.63
C ASN A 332 17.45 -3.60 19.87
N LYS A 333 18.26 -2.70 20.44
CA LYS A 333 17.91 -1.89 21.62
C LYS A 333 17.17 -0.59 21.27
N THR A 334 17.27 -0.12 20.03
CA THR A 334 16.76 1.19 19.59
C THR A 334 15.36 1.13 19.02
N ALA A 335 14.92 -0.02 18.52
CA ALA A 335 13.59 -0.17 17.93
C ALA A 335 12.47 0.20 18.89
N ILE A 336 11.46 0.91 18.39
CA ILE A 336 10.28 1.30 19.14
C ILE A 336 9.42 0.04 19.37
N PRO A 337 9.13 -0.34 20.63
CA PRO A 337 8.38 -1.55 20.91
C PRO A 337 6.87 -1.30 20.83
N PHE A 338 6.15 -2.26 20.28
CA PHE A 338 4.69 -2.31 20.24
C PHE A 338 4.21 -3.67 20.74
N LEU A 339 3.21 -3.68 21.60
CA LEU A 339 2.54 -4.88 22.09
C LEU A 339 1.18 -5.01 21.39
N ILE A 340 1.03 -6.07 20.58
CA ILE A 340 -0.13 -6.26 19.70
C ILE A 340 -0.89 -7.53 20.12
N GLY A 341 -2.13 -7.36 20.56
CA GLY A 341 -3.05 -8.47 20.79
C GLY A 341 -3.88 -8.75 19.53
N THR A 342 -3.82 -9.96 19.00
CA THR A 342 -4.55 -10.36 17.79
C THR A 342 -5.82 -11.15 18.12
N LYS A 343 -6.64 -11.44 17.10
CA LYS A 343 -7.90 -12.19 17.21
C LYS A 343 -8.92 -11.52 18.13
N TYR A 344 -8.98 -10.19 18.08
CA TYR A 344 -9.93 -9.42 18.88
C TYR A 344 -11.40 -9.83 18.64
N ASP A 345 -11.70 -10.27 17.42
CA ASP A 345 -13.00 -10.82 17.01
C ASP A 345 -13.46 -12.02 17.85
N GLN A 346 -12.54 -12.86 18.31
CA GLN A 346 -12.88 -13.99 19.20
C GLN A 346 -12.83 -13.57 20.67
N PHE A 347 -12.00 -12.59 20.99
CA PHE A 347 -11.81 -12.09 22.35
C PHE A 347 -13.04 -11.36 22.89
N VAL A 348 -13.76 -10.62 22.04
CA VAL A 348 -14.97 -9.87 22.43
C VAL A 348 -16.08 -10.78 22.96
N ASP A 349 -16.14 -12.03 22.47
CA ASP A 349 -17.13 -13.03 22.89
C ASP A 349 -16.73 -13.80 24.16
N MET A 350 -15.52 -13.59 24.70
CA MET A 350 -15.06 -14.26 25.92
C MET A 350 -15.70 -13.67 27.19
N PRO A 351 -15.73 -14.40 28.33
CA PRO A 351 -16.22 -13.87 29.59
C PRO A 351 -15.51 -12.58 30.01
N ARG A 352 -16.26 -11.60 30.54
CA ARG A 352 -15.72 -10.28 30.95
C ARG A 352 -14.55 -10.40 31.93
N ASP A 353 -14.63 -11.30 32.90
CA ASP A 353 -13.55 -11.52 33.87
C ASP A 353 -12.22 -11.90 33.19
N HIS A 354 -12.29 -12.72 32.13
CA HIS A 354 -11.11 -13.11 31.36
C HIS A 354 -10.58 -11.94 30.53
N GLN A 355 -11.47 -11.15 29.93
CA GLN A 355 -11.09 -9.94 29.18
C GLN A 355 -10.39 -8.92 30.09
N GLU A 356 -10.92 -8.71 31.29
CA GLU A 356 -10.33 -7.81 32.30
C GLU A 356 -8.97 -8.29 32.77
N GLU A 357 -8.84 -9.57 33.10
CA GLU A 357 -7.58 -10.13 33.59
C GLU A 357 -6.47 -10.03 32.52
N LEU A 358 -6.78 -10.43 31.29
CA LEU A 358 -5.83 -10.39 30.18
C LEU A 358 -5.43 -8.95 29.86
N THR A 359 -6.41 -8.04 29.77
CA THR A 359 -6.16 -6.61 29.51
C THR A 359 -5.25 -6.00 30.58
N LYS A 360 -5.53 -6.29 31.86
CA LYS A 360 -4.72 -5.82 32.99
C LYS A 360 -3.29 -6.36 32.90
N GLN A 361 -3.11 -7.62 32.53
CA GLN A 361 -1.79 -8.21 32.36
C GLN A 361 -1.04 -7.60 31.15
N ALA A 362 -1.72 -7.42 30.02
CA ALA A 362 -1.15 -6.83 28.81
C ALA A 362 -0.70 -5.39 29.05
N ARG A 363 -1.48 -4.58 29.79
CA ARG A 363 -1.08 -3.23 30.21
C ARG A 363 0.18 -3.23 31.06
N LYS A 364 0.31 -4.15 32.02
CA LYS A 364 1.53 -4.28 32.84
C LYS A 364 2.75 -4.58 31.97
N TYR A 365 2.60 -5.45 30.97
CA TYR A 365 3.68 -5.77 30.02
C TYR A 365 4.03 -4.56 29.16
N ALA A 366 3.03 -3.87 28.59
CA ALA A 366 3.23 -2.67 27.79
C ALA A 366 3.96 -1.57 28.58
N GLN A 367 3.55 -1.31 29.83
CA GLN A 367 4.20 -0.34 30.72
C GLN A 367 5.67 -0.72 31.00
N ALA A 368 5.93 -1.99 31.34
CA ALA A 368 7.28 -2.46 31.61
C ALA A 368 8.20 -2.38 30.37
N MET A 369 7.64 -2.62 29.18
CA MET A 369 8.34 -2.54 27.90
C MET A 369 8.43 -1.11 27.34
N LYS A 370 7.71 -0.15 27.94
CA LYS A 370 7.46 1.18 27.37
C LYS A 370 6.90 1.09 25.93
N ALA A 371 6.02 0.12 25.72
CA ALA A 371 5.43 -0.20 24.43
C ALA A 371 4.02 0.37 24.29
N SER A 372 3.63 0.72 23.07
CA SER A 372 2.22 1.00 22.76
C SER A 372 1.43 -0.31 22.80
N LEU A 373 0.23 -0.30 23.37
CA LEU A 373 -0.67 -1.47 23.43
C LEU A 373 -1.81 -1.32 22.43
N LEU A 374 -1.95 -2.29 21.53
CA LEU A 374 -3.03 -2.30 20.54
C LEU A 374 -3.68 -3.68 20.42
N PHE A 375 -5.00 -3.72 20.33
CA PHE A 375 -5.75 -4.93 19.98
C PHE A 375 -6.26 -4.84 18.55
N CYS A 376 -6.06 -5.90 17.76
CA CYS A 376 -6.44 -5.95 16.36
C CYS A 376 -7.11 -7.28 15.99
N SER A 377 -7.87 -7.24 14.90
CA SER A 377 -8.41 -8.42 14.23
C SER A 377 -8.17 -8.28 12.73
N SER A 378 -7.41 -9.21 12.16
CA SER A 378 -7.14 -9.23 10.72
C SER A 378 -8.38 -9.65 9.93
N SER A 379 -9.22 -10.54 10.49
CA SER A 379 -10.47 -11.01 9.85
C SER A 379 -11.47 -9.86 9.70
N HIS A 380 -11.58 -8.98 10.70
CA HIS A 380 -12.57 -7.89 10.72
C HIS A 380 -11.98 -6.49 10.40
N ASP A 381 -10.73 -6.42 9.90
CA ASP A 381 -9.98 -5.17 9.63
C ASP A 381 -9.91 -4.21 10.84
N ILE A 382 -9.97 -4.74 12.07
CA ILE A 382 -9.94 -3.94 13.29
C ILE A 382 -8.48 -3.58 13.60
N ASN A 383 -8.19 -2.28 13.63
CA ASN A 383 -6.89 -1.69 13.98
C ASN A 383 -5.68 -2.12 13.14
N VAL A 384 -5.85 -2.91 12.07
CA VAL A 384 -4.76 -3.32 11.17
C VAL A 384 -4.01 -2.11 10.61
N LYS A 385 -4.71 -1.18 9.96
CA LYS A 385 -4.12 0.05 9.42
C LYS A 385 -3.64 1.00 10.51
N ASN A 386 -4.30 1.01 11.67
CA ASN A 386 -3.98 1.91 12.77
C ASN A 386 -2.62 1.57 13.40
N ILE A 387 -2.27 0.29 13.51
CA ILE A 387 -0.96 -0.15 14.01
C ILE A 387 0.17 0.53 13.21
N PHE A 388 0.16 0.41 11.89
CA PHE A 388 1.22 0.96 11.04
C PHE A 388 1.20 2.49 10.98
N LYS A 389 0.01 3.13 11.07
CA LYS A 389 -0.09 4.59 11.22
C LYS A 389 0.53 5.09 12.53
N ILE A 390 0.38 4.34 13.63
CA ILE A 390 0.97 4.71 14.93
C ILE A 390 2.47 4.42 14.93
N VAL A 391 2.91 3.31 14.32
CA VAL A 391 4.34 3.03 14.06
C VAL A 391 4.98 4.21 13.34
N LEU A 392 4.35 4.67 12.25
CA LEU A 392 4.80 5.83 11.51
C LEU A 392 4.88 7.07 12.40
N SER A 393 3.81 7.35 13.13
CA SER A 393 3.72 8.53 13.99
C SER A 393 4.84 8.55 15.03
N LYS A 394 5.18 7.40 15.62
CA LYS A 394 6.26 7.29 16.60
C LYS A 394 7.65 7.28 15.96
N ALA A 395 7.81 6.70 14.77
CA ALA A 395 9.09 6.68 14.07
C ALA A 395 9.57 8.07 13.64
N PHE A 396 8.63 8.99 13.40
CA PHE A 396 8.89 10.35 12.93
C PHE A 396 8.47 11.45 13.93
N ASP A 397 8.17 11.10 15.18
CA ASP A 397 7.70 12.03 16.22
C ASP A 397 6.55 12.95 15.79
N LEU A 398 5.62 12.41 14.99
CA LEU A 398 4.44 13.12 14.49
C LEU A 398 3.30 13.10 15.52
N ARG A 399 2.45 14.13 15.47
CA ARG A 399 1.20 14.15 16.25
C ARG A 399 0.20 13.13 15.68
N CYS A 400 -0.11 12.11 16.47
CA CYS A 400 -1.10 11.09 16.10
C CYS A 400 -2.53 11.61 16.37
N THR A 401 -3.37 11.66 15.34
CA THR A 401 -4.78 12.10 15.38
C THR A 401 -5.77 10.96 15.61
N ILE A 402 -5.30 9.71 15.72
CA ILE A 402 -6.16 8.55 15.97
C ILE A 402 -6.75 8.67 17.39
N PRO A 403 -8.01 8.35 17.66
CA PRO A 403 -8.53 8.38 19.02
C PRO A 403 -8.00 7.20 19.85
N GLU A 404 -7.58 7.45 21.08
CA GLU A 404 -7.22 6.41 22.03
C GLU A 404 -8.47 5.68 22.54
N ILE A 405 -8.35 4.37 22.74
CA ILE A 405 -9.40 3.54 23.34
C ILE A 405 -8.75 2.79 24.49
N SER A 406 -9.21 3.06 25.71
CA SER A 406 -8.74 2.41 26.94
C SER A 406 -9.84 1.59 27.64
N ASP A 407 -11.04 1.52 27.07
CA ASP A 407 -12.14 0.77 27.68
C ASP A 407 -11.85 -0.74 27.64
N THR A 408 -12.05 -1.39 28.78
CA THR A 408 -11.85 -2.84 28.89
C THR A 408 -12.91 -3.58 28.09
N GLY A 409 -12.48 -4.44 27.17
CA GLY A 409 -13.36 -5.13 26.22
C GLY A 409 -13.66 -4.37 24.93
N ALA A 410 -13.05 -3.19 24.74
CA ALA A 410 -13.01 -2.48 23.46
C ALA A 410 -11.69 -2.79 22.70
N PRO A 411 -11.57 -2.46 21.40
CA PRO A 411 -10.33 -2.69 20.67
C PRO A 411 -9.28 -1.66 21.08
N ILE A 412 -8.53 -1.99 22.13
CA ILE A 412 -7.58 -1.10 22.81
C ILE A 412 -6.62 -0.43 21.84
N ARG A 413 -6.41 0.87 22.05
CA ARG A 413 -5.41 1.72 21.39
C ARG A 413 -4.83 2.66 22.43
N GLU A 414 -3.77 2.23 23.09
CA GLU A 414 -3.02 3.00 24.09
C GLU A 414 -1.62 3.23 23.56
N TYR A 415 -1.30 4.44 23.10
CA TYR A 415 -0.01 4.72 22.46
C TYR A 415 0.66 6.01 22.93
N ARG A 416 -0.04 6.89 23.63
CA ARG A 416 0.55 8.01 24.39
C ARG A 416 1.19 7.47 25.67
N MET A 417 2.39 7.95 25.96
CA MET A 417 3.04 7.64 27.23
C MET A 417 2.31 8.40 28.34
N VAL A 418 2.03 7.73 29.45
CA VAL A 418 1.55 8.38 30.68
C VAL A 418 2.74 9.14 31.29
N SER A 419 3.04 10.33 30.77
CA SER A 419 3.91 11.31 31.40
C SER A 419 3.71 12.68 30.76
N GLU A 420 2.60 13.34 31.13
CA GLU A 420 2.43 14.80 31.21
C GLU A 420 1.10 15.03 31.95
N ALA A 421 1.15 14.81 33.26
CA ALA A 421 0.18 15.29 34.24
C ALA A 421 0.99 15.90 35.39
#